data_AF-A0A291LJ51-F1
#
_entry.id   AF-A0A291LJ51-F1
#
_cell.length_a   1.000
_cell.length_b   1.000
_cell.length_c   1.000
_cell.angle_alpha   90.00
_cell.angle_beta   90.00
_cell.angle_gamma   90.00
#
_symmetry.space_group_name_H-M   'P 1'
#
loop_
_entity.id
_entity.type
_entity.pdbx_description
1 polymer ?
#
loop_
_entity_poly.entity_id
_entity_poly.type
_entity_poly.pdbx_seq_one_letter_code
_entity_poly.pdbx_strand_id
1 'polypeptide(L)'
;MQLKEHLTLEGLQKIINIRATLNFGLSKELQLRFPETIPVARPLRESCVIPHSQWIAGFTSAEGNFSVSLDKGNFKSLLFKITQHEIDEVLLTAIKEYFNCGVCYSRKKENLIDFKITKFSVINEKIIPFFIKNPILGVKSLDFNDV
;
A
#
# COMPACT_ATOMS: atom_id res chain seq x y z
N MET A 1 22.76 -15.40 2.52
CA MET A 1 23.68 -14.72 3.46
C MET A 1 23.98 -15.53 4.73
N GLN A 2 22.99 -16.17 5.37
CA GLN A 2 23.22 -17.04 6.54
C GLN A 2 24.16 -18.23 6.22
N LEU A 3 23.95 -18.89 5.07
CA LEU A 3 24.80 -19.99 4.58
C LEU A 3 26.14 -19.53 3.98
N LYS A 4 26.44 -18.22 4.02
CA LYS A 4 27.65 -17.60 3.44
C LYS A 4 27.91 -17.84 1.94
N GLU A 5 27.02 -18.49 1.20
CA GLU A 5 27.13 -18.73 -0.26
C GLU A 5 27.40 -17.48 -1.11
N HIS A 6 26.96 -16.29 -0.68
CA HIS A 6 27.27 -15.01 -1.33
C HIS A 6 28.77 -14.71 -1.49
N LEU A 7 29.65 -15.45 -0.80
CA LEU A 7 31.11 -15.34 -0.94
C LEU A 7 31.66 -16.09 -2.15
N THR A 8 30.85 -16.95 -2.80
CA THR A 8 31.21 -17.64 -4.04
C THR A 8 30.62 -16.91 -5.24
N LEU A 9 31.24 -17.07 -6.41
CA LEU A 9 30.74 -16.48 -7.65
C LEU A 9 29.32 -16.99 -7.99
N GLU A 10 29.06 -18.28 -7.76
CA GLU A 10 27.76 -18.89 -7.98
C GLU A 10 26.68 -18.29 -7.07
N GLY A 11 26.96 -18.16 -5.76
CA GLY A 11 26.01 -17.56 -4.82
C GLY A 11 25.78 -16.08 -5.08
N LEU A 12 26.82 -15.34 -5.51
CA LEU A 12 26.69 -13.97 -5.96
C LEU A 12 25.79 -13.87 -7.21
N GLN A 13 25.99 -14.74 -8.20
CA GLN A 13 25.15 -14.79 -9.40
C GLN A 13 23.67 -15.04 -9.06
N LYS A 14 23.38 -15.94 -8.11
CA LYS A 14 22.00 -16.18 -7.62
C LYS A 14 21.38 -14.91 -7.02
N ILE A 15 22.15 -14.12 -6.27
CA ILE A 15 21.68 -12.85 -5.71
C ILE A 15 21.41 -11.83 -6.82
N ILE A 16 22.27 -11.76 -7.84
CA ILE A 16 22.08 -10.87 -9.00
C ILE A 16 20.81 -11.25 -9.77
N ASN A 17 20.55 -12.54 -9.97
CA ASN A 17 19.32 -13.04 -10.59
C ASN A 17 18.06 -12.62 -9.83
N ILE A 18 18.06 -12.66 -8.49
CA ILE A 18 16.95 -12.15 -7.66
C ILE A 18 16.86 -10.61 -7.78
N ARG A 19 17.99 -9.92 -7.65
CA ARG A 19 18.06 -8.46 -7.69
C ARG A 19 17.54 -7.88 -9.00
N ALA A 20 17.64 -8.63 -10.09
CA ALA A 20 17.14 -8.23 -11.41
C ALA A 20 15.63 -7.95 -11.45
N THR A 21 14.84 -8.54 -10.54
CA THR A 21 13.38 -8.29 -10.44
C THR A 21 12.97 -7.53 -9.19
N LEU A 22 13.92 -7.08 -8.37
CA LEU A 22 13.66 -6.21 -7.22
C LEU A 22 13.64 -4.75 -7.65
N ASN A 23 12.61 -4.01 -7.23
CA ASN A 23 12.43 -2.59 -7.51
C ASN A 23 12.63 -2.27 -9.01
N PHE A 24 13.63 -1.45 -9.35
CA PHE A 24 13.96 -1.05 -10.72
C PHE A 24 14.93 -2.00 -11.45
N GLY A 25 15.21 -3.18 -10.90
CA GLY A 25 16.13 -4.14 -11.51
C GLY A 25 17.59 -3.69 -11.50
N LEU A 26 18.43 -4.29 -12.36
CA LEU A 26 19.88 -4.07 -12.36
C LEU A 26 20.28 -2.72 -12.97
N SER A 27 21.34 -2.12 -12.43
CA SER A 27 22.01 -0.98 -13.07
C SER A 27 22.74 -1.42 -14.35
N LYS A 28 23.04 -0.46 -15.24
CA LYS A 28 23.79 -0.72 -16.48
C LYS A 28 25.15 -1.39 -16.21
N GLU A 29 25.85 -0.93 -15.16
CA GLU A 29 27.13 -1.51 -14.77
C GLU A 29 26.99 -2.98 -14.36
N LEU A 30 25.95 -3.31 -13.58
CA LEU A 30 25.72 -4.70 -13.16
C LEU A 30 25.30 -5.58 -14.35
N GLN A 31 24.51 -5.06 -15.28
CA GLN A 31 24.17 -5.79 -16.51
C GLN A 31 25.42 -6.11 -17.33
N LEU A 32 26.38 -5.18 -17.42
CA LEU A 32 27.65 -5.39 -18.13
C LEU A 32 28.54 -6.43 -17.43
N ARG A 33 28.60 -6.39 -16.09
CA ARG A 33 29.43 -7.32 -15.30
C ARG A 33 28.82 -8.71 -15.16
N PHE A 34 27.50 -8.83 -15.28
CA PHE A 34 26.74 -10.08 -15.17
C PHE A 34 25.83 -10.27 -16.38
N PRO A 35 26.40 -10.45 -17.59
CA PRO A 35 25.63 -10.50 -18.85
C PRO A 35 24.72 -11.73 -18.95
N GLU A 36 25.03 -12.81 -18.24
CA GLU A 36 24.26 -14.06 -18.22
C GLU A 36 23.18 -14.09 -17.13
N THR A 37 22.79 -12.93 -16.60
CA THR A 37 21.76 -12.85 -15.56
C THR A 37 20.43 -13.37 -16.08
N ILE A 38 19.85 -14.34 -15.37
CA ILE A 38 18.50 -14.85 -15.60
C ILE A 38 17.60 -14.32 -14.48
N PRO A 39 16.71 -13.35 -14.74
CA PRO A 39 15.87 -12.76 -13.70
C PRO A 39 14.95 -13.79 -13.05
N VAL A 40 14.92 -13.82 -11.71
CA VAL A 40 13.99 -14.68 -10.97
C VAL A 40 12.59 -14.07 -11.01
N ALA A 41 11.60 -14.85 -11.46
CA ALA A 41 10.21 -14.41 -11.53
C ALA A 41 9.72 -13.88 -10.17
N ARG A 42 9.12 -12.70 -10.15
CA ARG A 42 8.49 -12.14 -8.95
C ARG A 42 7.17 -12.90 -8.70
N PRO A 43 6.93 -13.44 -7.49
CA PRO A 43 5.67 -14.10 -7.19
C PRO A 43 4.51 -13.12 -7.29
N LEU A 44 3.42 -13.55 -7.91
CA LEU A 44 2.17 -12.81 -7.93
C LEU A 44 1.46 -12.96 -6.58
N ARG A 45 0.83 -11.89 -6.12
CA ARG A 45 0.07 -11.88 -4.88
C ARG A 45 -1.41 -12.08 -5.18
N GLU A 46 -1.84 -13.33 -5.19
CA GLU A 46 -3.22 -13.70 -5.55
C GLU A 46 -4.23 -13.41 -4.44
N SER A 47 -3.79 -13.42 -3.18
CA SER A 47 -4.63 -13.14 -2.03
C SER A 47 -3.89 -12.31 -0.98
N CYS A 48 -4.66 -11.62 -0.14
CA CYS A 48 -4.15 -10.85 0.97
C CYS A 48 -5.08 -11.01 2.18
N VAL A 49 -4.50 -11.24 3.36
CA VAL A 49 -5.21 -11.27 4.63
C VAL A 49 -4.66 -10.15 5.50
N ILE A 50 -5.55 -9.34 6.05
CA ILE A 50 -5.16 -8.30 7.00
C ILE A 50 -4.80 -8.98 8.33
N PRO A 51 -3.56 -8.85 8.82
CA PRO A 51 -3.10 -9.62 9.96
C PRO A 51 -3.72 -9.15 11.29
N HIS A 52 -3.92 -7.85 11.47
CA HIS A 52 -4.58 -7.26 12.65
C HIS A 52 -4.91 -5.77 12.42
N SER A 53 -5.73 -5.18 13.30
CA SER A 53 -6.18 -3.78 13.18
C SER A 53 -5.05 -2.75 13.22
N GLN A 54 -4.04 -2.94 14.07
CA GLN A 54 -2.88 -2.04 14.14
C GLN A 54 -2.07 -1.99 12.84
N TRP A 55 -2.13 -3.03 12.01
CA TRP A 55 -1.48 -3.03 10.69
C TRP A 55 -2.17 -2.05 9.75
N ILE A 56 -3.51 -2.02 9.74
CA ILE A 56 -4.27 -1.03 8.98
C ILE A 56 -4.00 0.38 9.52
N ALA A 57 -3.93 0.57 10.83
CA ALA A 57 -3.60 1.87 11.41
C ALA A 57 -2.21 2.37 10.99
N GLY A 58 -1.19 1.50 11.04
CA GLY A 58 0.15 1.81 10.54
C GLY A 58 0.17 2.12 9.04
N PHE A 59 -0.50 1.31 8.22
CA PHE A 59 -0.60 1.53 6.78
C PHE A 59 -1.32 2.84 6.45
N THR A 60 -2.42 3.13 7.15
CA THR A 60 -3.18 4.37 7.02
C THR A 60 -2.38 5.58 7.48
N SER A 61 -1.51 5.43 8.48
CA SER A 61 -0.63 6.52 8.93
C SER A 61 0.31 7.00 7.83
N ALA A 62 0.67 6.14 6.88
CA ALA A 62 1.45 6.51 5.70
C ALA A 62 0.55 6.93 4.52
N GLU A 63 -0.33 6.03 4.06
CA GLU A 63 -1.05 6.15 2.78
C GLU A 63 -2.49 6.69 2.90
N GLY A 64 -2.96 6.89 4.13
CA GLY A 64 -4.30 7.38 4.41
C GLY A 64 -4.50 8.84 4.06
N ASN A 65 -5.73 9.19 3.74
CA ASN A 65 -6.17 10.55 3.51
C ASN A 65 -7.53 10.75 4.20
N PHE A 66 -7.58 11.76 5.06
CA PHE A 66 -8.80 12.29 5.66
C PHE A 66 -9.04 13.65 5.02
N SER A 67 -10.23 13.88 4.47
CA SER A 67 -10.51 15.11 3.75
C SER A 67 -11.96 15.55 3.92
N VAL A 68 -12.13 16.85 4.09
CA VAL A 68 -13.42 17.53 4.08
C VAL A 68 -13.62 18.14 2.69
N SER A 69 -14.68 17.72 2.00
CA SER A 69 -15.07 18.32 0.72
C SER A 69 -16.05 19.46 0.96
N LEU A 70 -15.80 20.59 0.31
CA LEU A 70 -16.68 21.75 0.31
C LEU A 70 -17.26 21.98 -1.08
N ASP A 71 -18.48 22.50 -1.15
CA ASP A 71 -19.15 22.94 -2.37
C ASP A 71 -19.56 24.40 -2.20
N LYS A 72 -18.89 25.31 -2.94
CA LYS A 72 -19.10 26.76 -2.84
C LYS A 72 -19.03 27.28 -1.39
N GLY A 73 -18.08 26.76 -0.61
CA GLY A 73 -17.89 27.14 0.80
C GLY A 73 -18.80 26.42 1.80
N ASN A 74 -19.77 25.64 1.34
CA ASN A 74 -20.63 24.84 2.21
C ASN A 74 -20.07 23.42 2.36
N PHE A 75 -20.28 22.82 3.53
CA PHE A 75 -19.93 21.42 3.75
C PHE A 75 -20.64 20.51 2.74
N LYS A 76 -19.87 19.64 2.08
CA LYS A 76 -20.39 18.67 1.12
C LYS A 76 -20.33 17.24 1.67
N SER A 77 -19.14 16.80 2.06
CA SER A 77 -18.93 15.42 2.52
C SER A 77 -17.58 15.25 3.21
N LEU A 78 -17.50 14.24 4.08
CA LEU A 78 -16.23 13.68 4.53
C LEU A 78 -15.74 12.59 3.58
N LEU A 79 -14.42 12.42 3.50
CA LEU A 79 -13.76 11.38 2.74
C LEU A 79 -12.67 10.74 3.60
N PHE A 80 -12.76 9.42 3.74
CA PHE A 80 -11.61 8.58 4.08
C PHE A 80 -11.15 7.85 2.84
N LYS A 81 -9.85 7.88 2.54
CA LYS A 81 -9.27 7.23 1.37
C LYS A 81 -7.90 6.63 1.67
N ILE A 82 -7.61 5.49 1.06
CA ILE A 82 -6.26 4.92 0.92
C ILE A 82 -6.00 4.74 -0.56
N THR A 83 -4.85 5.19 -1.04
CA THR A 83 -4.46 5.13 -2.45
C THR A 83 -3.22 4.26 -2.59
N GLN A 84 -3.15 3.42 -3.62
CA GLN A 84 -1.96 2.62 -3.93
C GLN A 84 -1.82 2.38 -5.44
N HIS A 85 -0.68 1.87 -5.89
CA HIS A 85 -0.53 1.38 -7.26
C HIS A 85 -1.48 0.20 -7.53
N GLU A 86 -1.97 0.07 -8.77
CA GLU A 86 -2.90 -0.99 -9.18
C GLU A 86 -2.41 -2.43 -8.95
N ILE A 87 -1.09 -2.64 -8.81
CA ILE A 87 -0.52 -3.97 -8.51
C ILE A 87 -0.94 -4.48 -7.13
N ASP A 88 -1.36 -3.59 -6.24
CA ASP A 88 -1.85 -3.88 -4.90
C ASP A 88 -3.38 -3.84 -4.80
N GLU A 89 -4.10 -4.02 -5.92
CA GLU A 89 -5.57 -4.11 -5.92
C GLU A 89 -6.11 -5.18 -4.95
N VAL A 90 -5.42 -6.32 -4.87
CA VAL A 90 -5.77 -7.41 -3.95
C VAL A 90 -5.70 -6.94 -2.49
N LEU A 91 -4.73 -6.08 -2.14
CA LEU A 91 -4.62 -5.52 -0.81
C LEU A 91 -5.77 -4.55 -0.51
N LEU A 92 -6.08 -3.61 -1.40
CA LEU A 92 -7.17 -2.66 -1.16
C LEU A 92 -8.54 -3.36 -1.10
N THR A 93 -8.71 -4.44 -1.86
CA THR A 93 -9.90 -5.31 -1.78
C THR A 93 -9.99 -5.99 -0.42
N ALA A 94 -8.89 -6.53 0.11
CA ALA A 94 -8.85 -7.11 1.46
C ALA A 94 -9.15 -6.06 2.55
N ILE A 95 -8.71 -4.81 2.40
CA ILE A 95 -9.06 -3.71 3.33
C ILE A 95 -10.55 -3.38 3.26
N LYS A 96 -11.14 -3.33 2.06
CA LYS A 96 -12.59 -3.14 1.87
C LYS A 96 -13.39 -4.24 2.57
N GLU A 97 -12.99 -5.49 2.39
CA GLU A 97 -13.61 -6.65 3.05
C GLU A 97 -13.46 -6.59 4.57
N TYR A 98 -12.28 -6.21 5.07
CA TYR A 98 -12.03 -6.04 6.49
C TYR A 98 -12.99 -5.03 7.14
N PHE A 99 -13.18 -3.86 6.53
CA PHE A 99 -14.12 -2.86 7.03
C PHE A 99 -15.59 -3.16 6.71
N ASN A 100 -15.83 -4.09 5.78
CA ASN A 100 -17.13 -4.42 5.22
C ASN A 100 -17.92 -3.16 4.83
N CYS A 101 -17.23 -2.22 4.15
CA CYS A 101 -17.78 -0.98 3.61
C CYS A 101 -16.79 -0.32 2.65
N GLY A 102 -17.21 0.77 2.00
CA GLY A 102 -16.39 1.50 1.04
C GLY A 102 -16.36 0.86 -0.34
N VAL A 103 -15.65 1.52 -1.25
CA VAL A 103 -15.51 1.12 -2.65
C VAL A 103 -14.05 1.22 -3.09
N CYS A 104 -13.61 0.26 -3.89
CA CYS A 104 -12.35 0.33 -4.62
C CYS A 104 -12.62 0.97 -5.99
N TYR A 105 -11.85 1.98 -6.36
CA TYR A 105 -11.98 2.71 -7.61
C TYR A 105 -10.64 2.72 -8.34
N SER A 106 -10.61 2.12 -9.54
CA SER A 106 -9.41 2.07 -10.38
C SER A 106 -9.26 3.37 -11.18
N ARG A 107 -8.05 3.93 -11.11
CA ARG A 107 -7.57 5.11 -11.83
C ARG A 107 -6.54 4.64 -12.87
N LYS A 108 -7.05 4.01 -13.93
CA LYS A 108 -6.25 3.33 -14.97
C LYS A 108 -5.26 4.25 -15.69
N LYS A 109 -5.55 5.55 -15.82
CA LYS A 109 -4.63 6.48 -16.49
C LYS A 109 -3.38 6.73 -15.65
N GLU A 110 -3.52 6.65 -14.33
CA GLU A 110 -2.47 6.90 -13.36
C GLU A 110 -1.83 5.61 -12.82
N ASN A 111 -2.32 4.42 -13.21
CA ASN A 111 -1.96 3.11 -12.63
C ASN A 111 -2.20 3.05 -11.11
N LEU A 112 -3.24 3.73 -10.63
CA LEU A 112 -3.58 3.81 -9.22
C LEU A 112 -4.92 3.16 -8.93
N ILE A 113 -5.13 2.79 -7.69
CA ILE A 113 -6.41 2.35 -7.15
C ILE A 113 -6.64 3.03 -5.80
N ASP A 114 -7.89 3.44 -5.58
CA ASP A 114 -8.32 4.11 -4.36
C ASP A 114 -9.35 3.25 -3.63
N PHE A 115 -9.11 2.90 -2.37
CA PHE A 115 -10.15 2.50 -1.44
C PHE A 115 -10.74 3.75 -0.80
N LYS A 116 -12.04 4.00 -0.95
CA LYS A 116 -12.68 5.22 -0.45
C LYS A 116 -14.01 4.99 0.25
N ILE A 117 -14.27 5.81 1.27
CA ILE A 117 -15.51 5.88 2.02
C ILE A 117 -15.93 7.35 2.11
N THR A 118 -17.14 7.66 1.63
CA THR A 118 -17.70 9.02 1.66
C THR A 118 -19.03 9.11 2.42
N LYS A 119 -19.66 7.96 2.72
CA LYS A 119 -20.94 7.94 3.44
C LYS A 119 -20.69 8.35 4.90
N PHE A 120 -21.24 9.50 5.30
CA PHE A 120 -21.05 10.08 6.63
C PHE A 120 -21.36 9.09 7.76
N SER A 121 -22.49 8.37 7.68
CA SER A 121 -22.86 7.40 8.72
C SER A 121 -21.79 6.31 8.91
N VAL A 122 -21.20 5.81 7.82
CA VAL A 122 -20.14 4.79 7.87
C VAL A 122 -18.86 5.35 8.47
N ILE A 123 -18.50 6.59 8.11
CA ILE A 123 -17.32 7.26 8.68
C ILE A 123 -17.50 7.42 10.19
N ASN A 124 -18.65 7.95 10.61
CA ASN A 124 -18.95 8.22 12.01
C ASN A 124 -19.09 6.94 12.86
N GLU A 125 -19.75 5.90 12.35
CA GLU A 125 -20.05 4.69 13.12
C GLU A 125 -18.95 3.63 13.05
N LYS A 126 -18.12 3.63 12.02
CA LYS A 126 -17.07 2.61 11.83
C LYS A 126 -15.66 3.18 11.83
N ILE A 127 -15.38 4.19 10.99
CA ILE A 127 -14.02 4.63 10.70
C ILE A 127 -13.42 5.44 11.85
N ILE A 128 -14.16 6.41 12.38
CA ILE A 128 -13.72 7.20 13.52
C ILE A 128 -13.49 6.30 14.75
N PRO A 129 -14.43 5.45 15.19
CA PRO A 129 -14.21 4.54 16.31
C PRO A 129 -13.03 3.58 16.11
N PHE A 130 -12.82 3.12 14.86
CA PHE A 130 -11.69 2.24 14.55
C PHE A 130 -10.34 2.92 14.81
N PHE A 131 -10.16 4.16 14.34
CA PHE A 131 -8.90 4.90 14.50
C PHE A 131 -8.73 5.56 15.87
N ILE A 132 -9.81 5.75 16.63
CA ILE A 132 -9.72 6.04 18.08
C ILE A 132 -9.12 4.83 18.82
N LYS A 133 -9.59 3.62 18.51
CA LYS A 133 -9.09 2.37 19.13
C LYS A 133 -7.69 1.99 18.63
N ASN A 134 -7.36 2.30 17.38
CA ASN A 134 -6.08 2.01 16.75
C ASN A 134 -5.48 3.33 16.23
N PRO A 135 -4.78 4.09 17.10
CA PRO A 135 -4.35 5.44 16.79
C PRO A 135 -3.47 5.52 15.54
N ILE A 136 -3.76 6.52 14.71
CA ILE A 136 -2.91 6.95 13.61
C ILE A 136 -1.71 7.68 14.19
N LEU A 137 -0.54 7.49 13.60
CA LEU A 137 0.72 8.07 14.07
C LEU A 137 1.25 9.12 13.09
N GLY A 138 2.16 9.97 13.60
CA GLY A 138 2.80 11.03 12.83
C GLY A 138 1.88 12.22 12.56
N VAL A 139 2.28 13.08 11.62
CA VAL A 139 1.55 14.34 11.29
C VAL A 139 0.11 14.07 10.87
N LYS A 140 -0.16 12.93 10.23
CA LYS A 140 -1.52 12.53 9.81
C LYS A 140 -2.51 12.34 10.96
N SER A 141 -2.01 12.13 12.19
CA SER A 141 -2.88 12.11 13.37
C SER A 141 -3.53 13.46 13.63
N LEU A 142 -2.88 14.57 13.25
CA LEU A 142 -3.44 15.91 13.33
C LEU A 142 -4.59 16.06 12.32
N ASP A 143 -4.37 15.64 11.07
CA ASP A 143 -5.42 15.64 10.03
C ASP A 143 -6.65 14.83 10.45
N PHE A 144 -6.46 13.70 11.14
CA PHE A 144 -7.57 12.89 11.65
C PHE A 144 -8.34 13.59 12.77
N ASN A 145 -7.66 14.34 13.63
CA ASN A 145 -8.28 15.06 14.75
C ASN A 145 -9.00 16.35 14.33
N ASP A 146 -8.69 16.88 13.14
CA ASP A 146 -9.36 18.05 12.55
C ASP A 146 -10.70 17.70 11.88
N VAL A 147 -11.01 16.41 11.73
CA VAL A 147 -12.21 15.87 11.04
C VAL A 147 -13.25 15.40 12.04
#